data_AF-A0A3L6V4E5-F1
#
_entry.id   AF-A0A3L6V4E5-F1
#
_cell.length_a   1.000
_cell.length_b   1.000
_cell.length_c   1.000
_cell.angle_alpha   90.00
_cell.angle_beta   90.00
_cell.angle_gamma   90.00
#
_symmetry.space_group_name_H-M   'P 1'
#
loop_
_entity.id
_entity.type
_entity.pdbx_description
1 polymer ?
#
loop_
_entity_poly.entity_id
_entity_poly.type
_entity_poly.pdbx_seq_one_letter_code
_entity_poly.pdbx_strand_id
1 'polypeptide(L)'
;GLETLFALLLNVRENETLAASFYRSFYLSLLQDILVVLTDRLHKFGFKMHAALLKHMFSLVEMNQVNVPLWESLPGMPPVMPVGQTNSQFLKEYVANMISTSFPNMSPAQVRAFVVGCFDMTKDLAAFKKHLRDFLVNVKEFAGEDNADLFLEESLAMTQERLARETNARLAVPGLVNPHERPDANADDMADL
;
A
#
# COMPACT_ATOMS: atom_id res chain seq x y z
N GLY A 1 -12.10 -10.21 -1.24
CA GLY A 1 -12.43 -8.83 -1.65
C GLY A 1 -11.18 -8.11 -2.13
N LEU A 2 -10.46 -7.44 -1.23
CA LEU A 2 -9.26 -6.67 -1.57
C LEU A 2 -8.11 -7.52 -2.15
N GLU A 3 -7.92 -8.74 -1.68
CA GLU A 3 -6.93 -9.67 -2.25
C GLU A 3 -7.29 -10.08 -3.69
N THR A 4 -8.58 -10.30 -3.96
CA THR A 4 -9.08 -10.59 -5.31
C THR A 4 -8.87 -9.39 -6.23
N LEU A 5 -9.12 -8.17 -5.74
CA LEU A 5 -8.85 -6.93 -6.48
C LEU A 5 -7.34 -6.79 -6.76
N PHE A 6 -6.48 -7.07 -5.79
CA PHE A 6 -5.04 -7.01 -5.97
C PHE A 6 -4.56 -8.03 -7.02
N ALA A 7 -5.05 -9.26 -6.96
CA ALA A 7 -4.78 -10.28 -7.97
C ALA A 7 -5.29 -9.87 -9.37
N LEU A 8 -6.48 -9.26 -9.44
CA LEU A 8 -7.00 -8.73 -10.70
C LEU A 8 -6.07 -7.67 -11.31
N LEU A 9 -5.59 -6.71 -10.51
CA LEU A 9 -4.66 -5.69 -10.97
C LEU A 9 -3.35 -6.30 -11.48
N LEU A 10 -2.84 -7.32 -10.80
CA LEU A 10 -1.65 -8.06 -11.23
C LEU A 10 -1.85 -8.85 -12.53
N ASN A 11 -3.05 -9.35 -12.79
CA ASN A 11 -3.35 -10.06 -14.04
C ASN A 11 -3.60 -9.08 -15.19
N VAL A 12 -4.27 -7.95 -14.93
CA VAL A 12 -4.57 -6.93 -15.95
C VAL A 12 -3.29 -6.34 -16.53
N ARG A 13 -2.25 -6.11 -15.71
CA ARG A 13 -0.94 -5.62 -16.20
C ARG A 13 -0.22 -6.57 -17.17
N GLU A 14 -0.57 -7.86 -17.20
CA GLU A 14 0.06 -8.81 -18.14
C GLU A 14 -0.45 -8.63 -19.58
N ASN A 15 -1.61 -7.99 -19.76
CA ASN A 15 -2.20 -7.74 -21.07
C ASN A 15 -2.35 -6.25 -21.33
N GLU A 16 -1.40 -5.66 -22.06
CA GLU A 16 -1.33 -4.21 -22.30
C GLU A 16 -2.60 -3.62 -22.92
N THR A 17 -3.23 -4.32 -23.86
CA THR A 17 -4.47 -3.89 -24.51
C THR A 17 -5.65 -3.82 -23.54
N LEU A 18 -5.78 -4.81 -22.66
CA LEU A 18 -6.81 -4.79 -21.62
C LEU A 18 -6.48 -3.79 -20.51
N ALA A 19 -5.20 -3.68 -20.15
CA ALA A 19 -4.72 -2.72 -19.16
C ALA A 19 -5.05 -1.28 -19.55
N ALA A 20 -4.82 -0.91 -20.82
CA ALA A 20 -5.13 0.43 -21.32
C ALA A 20 -6.62 0.78 -21.15
N SER A 21 -7.52 -0.11 -21.57
CA SER A 21 -8.97 0.08 -21.41
C SER A 21 -9.39 0.08 -19.94
N PHE A 22 -8.81 -0.81 -19.14
CA PHE A 22 -9.10 -0.89 -17.71
C PHE A 22 -8.68 0.39 -16.97
N TYR A 23 -7.46 0.88 -17.22
CA TYR A 23 -6.97 2.08 -16.56
C TYR A 23 -7.78 3.32 -16.94
N ARG A 24 -8.18 3.43 -18.21
CA ARG A 24 -9.06 4.51 -18.67
C ARG A 24 -10.39 4.54 -17.93
N SER A 25 -11.03 3.37 -17.74
CA SER A 25 -12.40 3.33 -17.20
C SER A 25 -12.48 3.20 -15.68
N PHE A 26 -11.53 2.52 -15.04
CA PHE A 26 -11.67 2.09 -13.64
C PHE A 26 -10.58 2.65 -12.71
N TYR A 27 -9.45 3.15 -13.23
CA TYR A 27 -8.32 3.53 -12.36
C TYR A 27 -8.69 4.61 -11.35
N LEU A 28 -9.28 5.73 -11.80
CA LEU A 28 -9.65 6.83 -10.91
C LEU A 28 -10.74 6.44 -9.92
N SER A 29 -11.76 5.71 -10.39
CA SER A 29 -12.84 5.22 -9.52
C SER A 29 -12.32 4.28 -8.43
N LEU A 30 -11.47 3.31 -8.80
CA LEU A 30 -10.85 2.39 -7.83
C LEU A 30 -9.97 3.14 -6.84
N LEU A 31 -9.17 4.09 -7.31
CA LEU A 31 -8.31 4.89 -6.44
C LEU A 31 -9.15 5.69 -5.43
N GLN A 32 -10.24 6.31 -5.88
CA GLN A 32 -11.16 7.04 -5.04
C GLN A 32 -11.78 6.13 -3.98
N ASP A 33 -12.33 4.98 -4.37
CA ASP A 33 -12.97 4.03 -3.45
C ASP A 33 -11.97 3.55 -2.38
N ILE A 34 -10.74 3.21 -2.80
CA ILE A 34 -9.69 2.77 -1.88
C ILE A 34 -9.29 3.89 -0.91
N LEU A 35 -9.13 5.12 -1.39
CA LEU A 35 -8.79 6.26 -0.54
C LEU A 35 -9.90 6.59 0.45
N VAL A 36 -11.17 6.62 -0.01
CA VAL A 36 -12.33 6.87 0.86
C VAL A 36 -12.41 5.85 1.98
N VAL A 37 -12.28 4.56 1.66
CA VAL A 37 -12.30 3.49 2.67
C VAL A 37 -11.09 3.56 3.59
N LEU A 38 -9.89 3.88 3.08
CA LEU A 38 -8.70 4.06 3.91
C LEU A 38 -8.87 5.21 4.91
N THR A 39 -9.54 6.28 4.50
CA THR A 39 -9.80 7.47 5.32
C THR A 39 -11.01 7.34 6.24
N ASP A 40 -11.78 6.26 6.12
CA ASP A 40 -12.94 5.97 6.97
C ASP A 40 -12.48 5.42 8.34
N ARG A 41 -13.11 5.91 9.41
CA ARG A 41 -12.83 5.52 10.80
C ARG A 41 -13.20 4.06 11.09
N LEU A 42 -14.11 3.48 10.32
CA LEU A 42 -14.68 2.15 10.59
C LEU A 42 -13.90 0.99 9.95
N HIS A 43 -12.96 1.25 9.02
CA HIS A 43 -12.36 0.21 8.18
C HIS A 43 -10.89 -0.11 8.51
N LYS A 44 -10.54 -0.14 9.81
CA LYS A 44 -9.17 -0.38 10.31
C LYS A 44 -8.61 -1.76 9.93
N PHE A 45 -9.47 -2.79 9.82
CA PHE A 45 -9.06 -4.18 9.54
C PHE A 45 -8.49 -4.42 8.13
N GLY A 46 -8.73 -3.52 7.17
CA GLY A 46 -8.25 -3.63 5.79
C GLY A 46 -6.96 -2.86 5.48
N PHE A 47 -6.42 -2.12 6.47
CA PHE A 47 -5.38 -1.11 6.24
C PHE A 47 -4.17 -1.62 5.45
N LYS A 48 -3.67 -2.81 5.80
CA LYS A 48 -2.54 -3.45 5.10
C LYS A 48 -2.79 -3.57 3.59
N MET A 49 -3.95 -4.08 3.21
CA MET A 49 -4.29 -4.33 1.82
C MET A 49 -4.59 -3.04 1.06
N HIS A 50 -5.23 -2.06 1.71
CA HIS A 50 -5.41 -0.73 1.13
C HIS A 50 -4.05 -0.06 0.87
N ALA A 51 -3.12 -0.14 1.82
CA ALA A 51 -1.77 0.40 1.65
C ALA A 51 -1.01 -0.30 0.50
N ALA A 52 -1.11 -1.64 0.39
CA ALA A 52 -0.50 -2.38 -0.69
C ALA A 52 -1.08 -2.01 -2.06
N LEU A 53 -2.40 -1.88 -2.16
CA LEU A 53 -3.11 -1.46 -3.37
C LEU A 53 -2.69 -0.04 -3.79
N LEU A 54 -2.71 0.93 -2.88
CA LEU A 54 -2.33 2.31 -3.16
C LEU A 54 -0.87 2.42 -3.60
N LYS A 55 0.04 1.75 -2.87
CA LYS A 55 1.46 1.72 -3.25
C LYS A 55 1.63 1.18 -4.66
N HIS A 56 0.94 0.08 -4.99
CA HIS A 56 0.99 -0.50 -6.31
C HIS A 56 0.48 0.48 -7.38
N MET A 57 -0.72 1.04 -7.21
CA MET A 57 -1.30 2.00 -8.15
C MET A 57 -0.40 3.23 -8.37
N PHE A 58 0.10 3.85 -7.31
CA PHE A 58 1.02 4.99 -7.43
C PHE A 58 2.32 4.63 -8.11
N SER A 59 2.87 3.44 -7.85
CA SER A 59 4.09 2.97 -8.52
C SER A 59 3.89 2.75 -10.01
N LEU A 60 2.73 2.24 -10.46
CA LEU A 60 2.42 2.07 -11.88
C LEU A 60 2.49 3.40 -12.63
N VAL A 61 1.98 4.47 -12.00
CA VAL A 61 1.96 5.80 -12.61
C VAL A 61 3.33 6.48 -12.56
N GLU A 62 4.07 6.36 -11.45
CA GLU A 62 5.41 6.95 -11.33
C GLU A 62 6.42 6.27 -12.27
N MET A 63 6.26 4.97 -12.53
CA MET A 63 7.08 4.21 -13.48
C MET A 63 6.66 4.38 -14.94
N ASN A 64 5.68 5.25 -15.24
CA ASN A 64 5.11 5.45 -16.58
C ASN A 64 4.60 4.15 -17.24
N GLN A 65 4.06 3.21 -16.46
CA GLN A 65 3.43 2.00 -17.00
C GLN A 65 1.99 2.25 -17.48
N VAL A 66 1.39 3.35 -17.04
CA VAL A 66 0.08 3.81 -17.51
C VAL A 66 0.30 4.77 -18.69
N ASN A 67 0.22 4.23 -19.90
CA ASN A 67 0.38 4.98 -21.15
C ASN A 67 -0.92 5.63 -21.67
N VAL A 68 -2.00 5.55 -20.89
CA VAL A 68 -3.29 6.17 -21.24
C VAL A 68 -3.54 7.43 -20.41
N PRO A 69 -4.16 8.47 -20.99
CA PRO A 69 -4.64 9.64 -20.27
C PRO A 69 -5.61 9.27 -19.13
N LEU A 70 -5.22 9.49 -17.87
CA LEU A 70 -6.08 9.17 -16.73
C LEU A 70 -7.29 10.11 -16.61
N TRP A 71 -7.21 11.32 -17.14
CA TRP A 71 -8.28 12.33 -17.08
C TRP A 71 -9.36 12.16 -18.16
N GLU A 72 -9.19 11.23 -19.10
CA GLU A 72 -10.14 11.04 -20.21
C GLU A 72 -11.54 10.61 -19.71
N SER A 73 -11.61 9.98 -18.54
CA SER A 73 -12.87 9.59 -17.90
C SER A 73 -13.57 10.74 -17.17
N LEU A 74 -12.92 11.90 -16.99
CA LEU A 74 -13.50 13.02 -16.26
C LEU A 74 -14.35 13.91 -17.17
N PRO A 75 -15.56 14.30 -16.73
CA PRO A 75 -16.44 15.16 -17.52
C PRO A 75 -15.80 16.55 -17.70
N GLY A 76 -15.66 16.99 -18.96
CA GLY A 76 -15.19 18.33 -19.29
C GLY A 76 -13.68 18.50 -19.44
N MET A 77 -12.87 17.43 -19.34
CA MET A 77 -11.45 17.48 -19.68
C MET A 77 -11.20 17.01 -21.13
N PRO A 78 -10.27 17.65 -21.87
CA PRO A 78 -9.92 17.20 -23.21
C PRO A 78 -9.27 15.81 -23.16
N PRO A 79 -9.53 14.93 -24.14
CA PRO A 79 -8.97 13.56 -24.19
C PRO A 79 -7.46 13.53 -24.48
N VAL A 80 -6.86 14.69 -24.72
CA VAL A 80 -5.45 14.84 -25.11
C VAL A 80 -4.64 15.33 -23.92
N MET A 81 -3.46 14.74 -23.72
CA MET A 81 -2.48 15.17 -22.72
C MET A 81 -2.09 16.62 -22.95
N PRO A 82 -2.37 17.53 -22.00
CA PRO A 82 -1.85 18.89 -22.07
C PRO A 82 -0.33 18.85 -22.16
N VAL A 83 0.24 19.65 -23.05
CA VAL A 83 1.69 19.67 -23.29
C VAL A 83 2.41 19.99 -21.98
N GLY A 84 3.20 19.05 -21.47
CA GLY A 84 3.96 19.18 -20.23
C GLY A 84 3.29 18.62 -18.97
N GLN A 85 2.07 18.06 -19.06
CA GLN A 85 1.41 17.42 -17.92
C GLN A 85 1.55 15.89 -18.00
N THR A 86 2.17 15.29 -16.99
CA THR A 86 2.31 13.82 -16.89
C THR A 86 1.16 13.21 -16.10
N ASN A 87 0.88 11.92 -16.33
CA ASN A 87 -0.07 11.16 -15.50
C ASN A 87 0.27 11.25 -14.00
N SER A 88 1.56 11.27 -13.65
CA SER A 88 2.03 11.45 -12.26
C SER A 88 1.64 12.81 -11.69
N GLN A 89 1.90 13.90 -12.42
CA GLN A 89 1.53 15.26 -11.97
C GLN A 89 0.01 15.41 -11.80
N PHE A 90 -0.75 14.96 -12.80
CA PHE A 90 -2.21 14.96 -12.75
C PHE A 90 -2.71 14.18 -11.52
N LEU A 91 -2.18 12.98 -11.29
CA LEU A 91 -2.62 12.15 -10.18
C LEU A 91 -2.28 12.75 -8.82
N LYS A 92 -1.10 13.37 -8.68
CA LYS A 92 -0.70 14.09 -7.46
C LYS A 92 -1.68 15.23 -7.16
N GLU A 93 -2.06 16.03 -8.17
CA GLU A 93 -3.05 17.10 -8.01
C GLU A 93 -4.45 16.56 -7.69
N TYR A 94 -4.88 15.51 -8.38
CA TYR A 94 -6.17 14.86 -8.17
C TYR A 94 -6.31 14.33 -6.74
N VAL A 95 -5.32 13.59 -6.24
CA VAL A 95 -5.31 13.07 -4.86
C VAL A 95 -5.22 14.22 -3.85
N ALA A 96 -4.41 15.25 -4.11
CA ALA A 96 -4.33 16.40 -3.22
C ALA A 96 -5.69 17.11 -3.07
N ASN A 97 -6.41 17.33 -4.17
CA ASN A 97 -7.73 17.92 -4.15
C ASN A 97 -8.73 17.05 -3.36
N MET A 98 -8.72 15.74 -3.60
CA MET A 98 -9.59 14.79 -2.87
C MET A 98 -9.35 14.85 -1.36
N ILE A 99 -8.08 14.81 -0.93
CA ILE A 99 -7.71 14.88 0.48
C ILE A 99 -8.08 16.24 1.08
N SER A 100 -7.88 17.35 0.35
CA SER A 100 -8.29 18.68 0.81
C SER A 100 -9.81 18.80 0.99
N THR A 101 -10.61 18.15 0.12
CA THR A 101 -12.07 18.12 0.27
C THR A 101 -12.50 17.26 1.46
N SER A 102 -11.90 16.09 1.65
CA SER A 102 -12.21 15.20 2.78
C SER A 102 -11.76 15.76 4.13
N PHE A 103 -10.67 16.54 4.16
CA PHE A 103 -10.07 17.06 5.40
C PHE A 103 -9.83 18.58 5.34
N PRO A 104 -10.90 19.40 5.43
CA PRO A 104 -10.80 20.86 5.29
C PRO A 104 -9.95 21.54 6.38
N ASN A 105 -9.70 20.85 7.50
CA ASN A 105 -8.88 21.34 8.61
C ASN A 105 -7.37 21.13 8.41
N MET A 106 -6.93 20.44 7.36
CA MET A 106 -5.51 20.29 7.03
C MET A 106 -5.02 21.45 6.17
N SER A 107 -3.79 21.90 6.41
CA SER A 107 -3.19 22.92 5.56
C SER A 107 -2.85 22.36 4.17
N PRO A 108 -2.93 23.17 3.11
CA PRO A 108 -2.53 22.74 1.76
C PRO A 108 -1.08 22.24 1.68
N ALA A 109 -0.19 22.77 2.52
CA ALA A 109 1.19 22.31 2.61
C ALA A 109 1.31 20.89 3.16
N GLN A 110 0.54 20.55 4.21
CA GLN A 110 0.51 19.18 4.77
C GLN A 110 -0.05 18.18 3.76
N VAL A 111 -1.13 18.54 3.05
CA VAL A 111 -1.73 17.69 2.01
C VAL A 111 -0.72 17.42 0.89
N ARG A 112 -0.05 18.46 0.38
CA ARG A 112 0.99 18.28 -0.66
C ARG A 112 2.15 17.42 -0.18
N ALA A 113 2.65 17.63 1.05
CA ALA A 113 3.73 16.82 1.61
C ALA A 113 3.34 15.34 1.75
N PHE A 114 2.11 15.07 2.19
CA PHE A 114 1.56 13.72 2.25
C PHE A 114 1.53 13.06 0.87
N VAL A 115 0.93 13.74 -0.12
CA VAL A 115 0.82 13.21 -1.48
C VAL A 115 2.19 12.95 -2.08
N VAL A 116 3.13 13.90 -2.01
CA VAL A 116 4.51 13.67 -2.49
C VAL A 116 5.14 12.45 -1.83
N GLY A 117 4.95 12.28 -0.51
CA GLY A 117 5.45 11.13 0.21
C GLY A 117 4.85 9.79 -0.24
N CYS A 118 3.63 9.77 -0.77
CA CYS A 118 2.97 8.58 -1.30
C CYS A 118 3.54 8.13 -2.66
N PHE A 119 4.09 9.05 -3.45
CA PHE A 119 4.73 8.75 -4.74
C PHE A 119 6.23 8.46 -4.62
N ASP A 120 6.78 8.45 -3.40
CA ASP A 120 8.17 8.15 -3.16
C ASP A 120 8.47 6.66 -3.38
N MET A 121 9.13 6.37 -4.50
CA MET A 121 9.49 5.01 -4.92
C MET A 121 10.57 4.36 -4.04
N THR A 122 11.28 5.15 -3.22
CA THR A 122 12.31 4.62 -2.30
C THR A 122 11.71 3.94 -1.08
N LYS A 123 10.45 4.23 -0.74
CA LYS A 123 9.75 3.61 0.39
C LYS A 123 9.36 2.18 0.06
N ASP A 124 9.76 1.21 0.87
CA ASP A 124 9.18 -0.12 0.84
C ASP A 124 7.73 -0.12 1.35
N LEU A 125 7.07 -1.28 1.36
CA LEU A 125 5.68 -1.36 1.83
C LEU A 125 5.55 -0.99 3.32
N ALA A 126 6.54 -1.30 4.15
CA ALA A 126 6.51 -0.99 5.58
C ALA A 126 6.59 0.52 5.83
N ALA A 127 7.53 1.21 5.18
CA ALA A 127 7.68 2.66 5.22
C ALA A 127 6.46 3.38 4.64
N PHE A 128 5.86 2.85 3.56
CA PHE A 128 4.62 3.39 3.00
C PHE A 128 3.44 3.23 3.97
N LYS A 129 3.27 2.06 4.58
CA LYS A 129 2.27 1.83 5.64
C LYS A 129 2.46 2.78 6.82
N LYS A 130 3.70 3.05 7.22
CA LYS A 130 4.01 4.01 8.27
C LYS A 130 3.61 5.43 7.87
N HIS A 131 3.99 5.87 6.66
CA HIS A 131 3.62 7.19 6.11
C HIS A 131 2.10 7.41 6.09
N LEU A 132 1.33 6.40 5.66
CA LEU A 132 -0.13 6.44 5.69
C LEU A 132 -0.69 6.52 7.12
N ARG A 133 -0.14 5.76 8.07
CA ARG A 133 -0.57 5.81 9.48
C ARG A 133 -0.29 7.16 10.11
N ASP A 134 0.93 7.68 9.93
CA ASP A 134 1.33 8.98 10.46
C ASP A 134 0.41 10.09 9.91
N PHE A 135 0.01 9.99 8.64
CA PHE A 135 -0.99 10.88 8.07
C PHE A 135 -2.35 10.74 8.77
N LEU A 136 -2.90 9.52 8.86
CA LEU A 136 -4.20 9.28 9.49
C LEU A 136 -4.22 9.77 10.94
N VAL A 137 -3.20 9.49 11.74
CA VAL A 137 -3.09 9.97 13.14
C VAL A 137 -3.05 11.50 13.23
N ASN A 138 -2.38 12.16 12.28
CA ASN A 138 -2.29 13.63 12.24
C ASN A 138 -3.60 14.31 11.83
N VAL A 139 -4.51 13.59 11.17
CA VAL A 139 -5.86 14.11 10.91
C VAL A 139 -6.61 14.14 12.24
N LYS A 140 -7.02 15.34 12.69
CA LYS A 140 -7.67 15.57 14.00
C LYS A 140 -8.89 14.68 14.27
N GLU A 141 -9.51 14.16 13.23
CA GLU A 141 -10.64 13.23 13.31
C GLU A 141 -10.28 11.82 13.80
N PHE A 142 -9.01 11.42 13.67
CA PHE A 142 -8.42 10.20 14.23
C PHE A 142 -7.58 10.48 15.49
N ALA A 143 -7.30 11.75 15.79
CA ALA A 143 -6.57 12.17 16.97
C ALA A 143 -7.46 12.05 18.21
N GLY A 144 -7.33 10.95 18.93
CA GLY A 144 -8.11 10.64 20.14
C GLY A 144 -8.74 9.25 20.16
N GLU A 145 -8.67 8.52 19.04
CA GLU A 145 -9.11 7.11 18.99
C GLU A 145 -8.00 6.14 19.39
N ASP A 146 -8.42 4.97 19.84
CA ASP A 146 -7.51 3.83 20.00
C ASP A 146 -7.06 3.37 18.60
N ASN A 147 -5.81 3.71 18.28
CA ASN A 147 -5.18 3.41 17.00
C ASN A 147 -4.38 2.10 17.05
N ALA A 148 -4.48 1.33 18.14
CA ALA A 148 -3.76 0.07 18.33
C ALA A 148 -3.93 -0.89 17.16
N ASP A 149 -5.12 -0.93 16.53
CA ASP A 149 -5.41 -1.79 15.39
C ASP A 149 -4.54 -1.49 14.15
N LEU A 150 -4.13 -0.23 13.96
CA LEU A 150 -3.22 0.15 12.87
C LEU A 150 -1.79 -0.40 13.08
N PHE A 151 -1.44 -0.74 14.32
CA PHE A 151 -0.13 -1.27 14.71
C PHE A 151 -0.13 -2.78 14.98
N LEU A 152 -1.29 -3.44 14.90
CA LEU A 152 -1.45 -4.84 15.27
C LEU A 152 -0.51 -5.75 14.47
N GLU A 153 -0.46 -5.56 13.15
CA GLU A 153 0.40 -6.36 12.27
C GLU A 153 1.89 -6.16 12.55
N GLU A 154 2.33 -4.92 12.76
CA GLU A 154 3.74 -4.60 13.06
C GLU A 154 4.14 -5.18 14.42
N SER A 155 3.24 -5.14 15.40
CA SER A 155 3.45 -5.73 16.72
C SER A 155 3.54 -7.27 16.64
N LEU A 156 2.68 -7.91 15.84
CA LEU A 156 2.71 -9.36 15.62
C LEU A 156 3.98 -9.80 14.90
N ALA A 157 4.38 -9.10 13.83
CA ALA A 157 5.61 -9.39 13.09
C ALA A 157 6.84 -9.26 13.99
N MET A 158 6.92 -8.18 14.78
CA MET A 158 8.00 -7.97 15.75
C MET A 158 8.06 -9.08 16.80
N THR A 159 6.90 -9.54 17.28
CA THR A 159 6.81 -10.63 18.26
C THR A 159 7.26 -11.96 17.66
N GLN A 160 6.83 -12.27 16.43
CA GLN A 160 7.26 -13.48 15.71
C GLN A 160 8.75 -13.47 15.44
N GLU A 161 9.32 -12.36 14.98
CA GLU A 161 10.77 -12.25 14.77
C GLU A 161 11.56 -12.40 16.07
N ARG A 162 11.06 -11.86 17.19
CA ARG A 162 11.70 -12.02 18.49
C ARG A 162 11.69 -13.48 18.92
N LEU A 163 10.54 -14.16 18.81
CA LEU A 163 10.42 -15.58 19.12
C LEU A 163 11.31 -16.44 18.22
N ALA A 164 11.39 -16.13 16.93
CA ALA A 164 12.25 -16.84 15.99
C ALA A 164 13.74 -16.66 16.35
N ARG A 165 14.16 -15.44 16.70
CA ARG A 165 15.52 -15.16 17.16
C ARG A 165 15.85 -15.88 18.48
N GLU A 166 14.93 -15.87 19.44
CA GLU A 166 15.10 -16.59 20.70
C GLU A 166 15.18 -18.11 20.49
N THR A 167 14.34 -18.65 19.61
CA THR A 167 14.34 -20.08 19.27
C THR A 167 15.66 -20.46 18.59
N ASN A 168 16.11 -19.67 17.62
CA ASN A 168 17.36 -19.91 16.91
C ASN A 168 18.58 -19.80 17.85
N ALA A 169 18.60 -18.80 18.75
CA ALA A 169 19.64 -18.65 19.75
C ALA A 169 19.70 -19.84 20.73
N ARG A 170 18.54 -20.37 21.15
CA ARG A 170 18.48 -21.57 22.00
C ARG A 170 19.01 -22.80 21.26
N LEU A 171 18.65 -22.99 20.00
CA LEU A 171 19.14 -24.11 19.17
C LEU A 171 20.66 -24.05 18.91
N ALA A 172 21.23 -22.83 18.82
CA ALA A 172 22.66 -22.62 18.57
C ALA A 172 23.56 -22.90 19.79
N VAL A 173 23.01 -23.00 21.02
CA VAL A 173 23.78 -23.31 22.22
C VAL A 173 23.66 -24.81 22.54
N PRO A 174 24.74 -25.60 22.37
CA PRO A 174 24.72 -27.03 22.68
C PRO A 174 24.37 -27.27 24.15
N GLY A 175 23.29 -28.01 24.40
CA GLY A 175 22.83 -28.39 25.74
C GLY A 175 21.65 -27.58 26.31
N LEU A 176 21.21 -26.51 25.64
CA LEU A 176 20.08 -25.69 26.10
C LEU A 176 18.70 -26.18 25.61
N VAL A 177 18.68 -27.01 24.56
CA VAL A 177 17.45 -27.55 23.94
C VAL A 177 17.40 -29.06 24.14
N ASN A 178 16.27 -29.53 24.69
CA ASN A 178 15.98 -30.94 24.90
C ASN A 178 16.13 -31.69 23.56
N PRO A 179 16.89 -32.80 23.50
CA PRO A 179 17.10 -33.55 22.25
C PRO A 179 15.83 -33.96 21.51
N HIS A 180 14.69 -34.10 22.21
CA HIS A 180 13.39 -34.44 21.61
C HIS A 180 12.65 -33.25 20.95
N GLU A 181 13.13 -32.02 21.14
CA GLU A 181 12.51 -30.80 20.58
C GLU A 181 13.32 -30.20 19.43
N ARG A 182 14.45 -30.82 19.06
CA ARG A 182 15.23 -30.39 17.89
C ARG A 182 14.55 -30.96 16.64
N PRO A 183 14.33 -30.14 15.59
CA PRO A 183 13.91 -30.69 14.31
C PRO A 183 14.96 -31.71 13.85
N ASP A 184 14.51 -32.93 13.55
CA ASP A 184 15.39 -34.04 13.17
C ASP A 184 16.23 -33.62 11.96
N ALA A 185 17.55 -33.51 12.14
CA ALA A 185 18.52 -33.18 11.10
C ALA A 185 18.70 -34.29 10.03
N ASN A 186 17.81 -35.30 10.02
CA ASN A 186 17.88 -36.49 9.16
C ASN A 186 16.82 -36.52 8.05
N ALA A 187 16.11 -35.41 7.79
CA ALA A 187 15.09 -35.35 6.74
C ALA A 187 15.57 -34.76 5.39
N ASP A 188 16.82 -34.28 5.30
CA ASP A 188 17.35 -33.60 4.10
C ASP A 188 18.21 -34.48 3.17
N ASP A 189 18.42 -35.77 3.48
CA ASP A 189 19.35 -36.64 2.72
C ASP A 189 18.66 -37.65 1.78
N MET A 190 17.39 -37.44 1.41
CA MET A 190 16.63 -38.33 0.51
C MET A 190 15.90 -37.60 -0.62
N ALA A 191 16.52 -36.57 -1.20
CA ALA A 191 15.99 -35.85 -2.36
C ALA A 191 16.88 -35.90 -3.61
N ASP A 192 17.88 -36.78 -3.66
CA ASP A 192 18.70 -37.03 -4.85
C ASP A 192 18.84 -38.55 -5.12
N LEU A 193 17.80 -39.17 -5.71
CA LEU A 193 17.89 -40.38 -6.55
C LEU A 193 16.76 -40.40 -7.59
#